data_AF-A0A200RE32-F1
#
_entry.id   AF-A0A200RE32-F1
#
_cell.length_a   1.000
_cell.length_b   1.000
_cell.length_c   1.000
_cell.angle_alpha   90.00
_cell.angle_beta   90.00
_cell.angle_gamma   90.00
#
_symmetry.space_group_name_H-M   'P 1'
#
loop_
_entity.id
_entity.type
_entity.pdbx_description
1 polymer ?
#
loop_
_entity_poly.entity_id
_entity_poly.type
_entity_poly.pdbx_seq_one_letter_code
_entity_poly.pdbx_strand_id
1 'polypeptide(L)' 'MDLLVNGAQYTWSNNQALPVMSLLDRFLINEEWEDKYDRVSQTILPKVASNHTPVFLDGDGVQWGPTLFRFKMK' A
#
# COMPACT_ATOMS: atom_id res chain seq x y z
N MET A 1 3.73 1.28 14.76
CA MET A 1 3.35 -0.08 14.37
C MET A 1 3.54 -0.28 12.86
N ASP A 2 3.94 -1.50 12.46
CA ASP A 2 3.96 -1.92 11.05
C ASP A 2 2.63 -2.60 10.74
N LEU A 3 1.82 -2.06 9.82
CA LEU A 3 0.56 -2.71 9.46
C LEU A 3 0.81 -3.77 8.41
N LEU A 4 0.14 -4.92 8.58
CA LEU A 4 0.23 -6.00 7.62
C LEU A 4 -0.34 -5.59 6.27
N VAL A 5 0.41 -5.89 5.20
CA VAL A 5 -0.04 -5.68 3.82
C VAL A 5 -0.95 -6.83 3.43
N ASN A 6 -2.24 -6.54 3.34
CA ASN A 6 -3.24 -7.52 2.92
C ASN A 6 -3.14 -7.80 1.42
N GLY A 7 -3.06 -9.08 1.07
CA GLY A 7 -3.12 -9.55 -0.32
C GLY A 7 -1.78 -9.56 -1.07
N ALA A 8 -0.64 -9.27 -0.43
CA ALA A 8 0.66 -9.35 -1.10
C ALA A 8 1.78 -9.91 -0.23
N GLN A 9 2.67 -10.67 -0.88
CA GLN A 9 3.91 -11.16 -0.30
C GLN A 9 5.12 -10.28 -0.69
N TYR A 10 4.96 -9.41 -1.68
CA TYR A 10 6.00 -8.54 -2.21
C TYR A 10 5.38 -7.26 -2.77
N THR A 11 6.14 -6.18 -2.69
CA THR A 11 5.79 -4.86 -3.27
C THR A 11 6.74 -4.45 -4.37
N TRP A 12 7.80 -5.24 -4.60
CA TRP A 12 8.75 -5.03 -5.67
C TRP A 12 9.15 -6.33 -6.35
N SER A 13 9.39 -6.26 -7.66
CA SER A 13 10.04 -7.32 -8.43
C SER A 13 10.94 -6.75 -9.51
N ASN A 14 12.04 -7.42 -9.83
CA ASN A 14 12.89 -7.03 -10.96
C ASN A 14 12.26 -7.28 -12.36
N ASN A 15 11.03 -7.81 -12.43
CA ASN A 15 10.27 -8.08 -13.65
C ASN A 15 11.00 -8.98 -14.69
N GLN A 16 11.90 -9.86 -14.25
CA GLN A 16 12.57 -10.84 -15.11
C GLN A 16 11.76 -12.15 -15.21
N ALA A 17 12.09 -13.02 -16.18
CA ALA A 17 11.41 -14.30 -16.39
C ALA A 17 11.45 -15.22 -15.16
N LEU A 18 12.56 -15.16 -14.41
CA LEU A 18 12.70 -15.73 -13.07
C LEU A 18 12.81 -14.55 -12.10
N PRO A 19 11.67 -14.03 -11.62
CA PRO A 19 11.66 -12.77 -10.90
C PRO A 19 12.26 -12.94 -9.51
N VAL A 20 13.11 -11.99 -9.13
CA VAL A 20 13.41 -11.72 -7.72
C VAL A 20 12.34 -10.79 -7.19
N MET A 21 11.85 -11.08 -5.99
CA MET A 21 10.75 -10.36 -5.35
C MET A 21 11.15 -9.97 -3.93
N SER A 22 10.68 -8.81 -3.47
CA SER A 22 10.95 -8.33 -2.11
C SER A 22 9.82 -7.43 -1.61
N LEU A 23 9.62 -7.40 -0.29
CA LEU A 23 8.68 -6.49 0.38
C LEU A 23 9.44 -5.23 0.82
N LEU A 24 9.44 -4.20 -0.04
CA LEU A 24 10.20 -2.97 0.17
C LEU A 24 9.31 -1.83 0.68
N ASP A 25 8.10 -1.73 0.15
CA ASP A 25 7.15 -0.66 0.45
C ASP A 25 6.15 -1.10 1.54
N ARG A 26 5.98 -0.26 2.57
CA ARG A 26 5.02 -0.41 3.69
C ARG A 26 4.76 0.93 4.38
N PHE A 27 3.57 1.14 4.92
CA PHE A 27 3.31 2.29 5.82
C PHE A 27 3.64 1.94 7.26
N LEU A 28 4.22 2.90 7.97
CA LEU A 28 4.42 2.83 9.41
C LEU A 28 3.51 3.87 10.04
N ILE A 29 2.79 3.48 11.09
CA ILE A 29 1.88 4.38 11.82
C ILE A 29 2.35 4.54 13.27
N ASN A 30 2.05 5.68 13.90
CA ASN A 30 2.24 5.87 15.33
C ASN A 30 0.95 5.51 16.10
N GLU A 31 1.06 5.42 17.42
CA GLU A 31 -0.05 5.04 18.32
C GLU A 31 -1.21 6.04 18.23
N GLU A 32 -0.93 7.35 18.23
CA GLU A 32 -1.96 8.39 18.11
C GLU A 32 -2.82 8.23 16.85
N TRP A 33 -2.21 7.77 15.74
CA TRP A 33 -2.92 7.58 14.49
C TRP A 33 -3.72 6.27 14.47
N GLU A 34 -3.22 5.22 15.12
CA GLU A 34 -3.97 3.98 15.37
C GLU A 34 -5.23 4.25 16.21
N ASP A 35 -5.10 5.00 17.30
CA ASP A 35 -6.20 5.40 18.19
C ASP A 35 -7.24 6.30 17.50
N LYS A 36 -6.83 7.02 16.46
CA LYS A 36 -7.70 7.93 15.71
C LYS A 36 -8.47 7.25 14.58
N TYR A 37 -7.92 6.18 14.01
CA TYR A 37 -8.45 5.51 12.82
C TYR A 37 -8.50 3.99 13.03
N ASP A 38 -9.52 3.55 13.77
CA ASP A 38 -9.77 2.15 14.17
C ASP A 38 -9.87 1.14 13.02
N ARG A 39 -10.00 1.62 11.77
CA ARG A 39 -10.19 0.79 10.56
C ARG A 39 -9.13 1.02 9.50
N VAL A 40 -7.93 1.41 9.92
CA VAL A 40 -6.82 1.45 8.98
C VAL A 40 -6.49 0.07 8.44
N SER A 41 -6.30 -0.02 7.14
CA SER A 41 -5.71 -1.21 6.51
C SER A 41 -4.72 -0.84 5.42
N GLN A 42 -3.72 -1.70 5.22
CA GLN A 42 -2.84 -1.64 4.06
C GLN A 42 -3.23 -2.74 3.08
N THR A 43 -3.44 -2.38 1.81
CA THR A 43 -3.75 -3.32 0.73
C THR A 43 -2.89 -3.02 -0.49
N ILE A 44 -2.68 -3.99 -1.36
CA ILE A 44 -2.04 -3.72 -2.65
C ILE A 44 -3.07 -3.31 -3.71
N LEU A 45 -2.64 -2.42 -4.61
CA LEU A 45 -3.39 -2.09 -5.81
C LEU A 45 -2.81 -2.82 -7.03
N PRO A 46 -3.63 -3.08 -8.07
CA PRO A 46 -3.15 -3.61 -9.33
C PRO A 46 -2.03 -2.73 -9.91
N LYS A 47 -0.90 -3.36 -10.26
CA LYS A 47 0.21 -2.68 -10.97
C LYS A 47 0.05 -2.83 -12.48
N VAL A 48 0.48 -1.81 -13.23
CA VAL A 48 0.44 -1.82 -14.71
C VAL A 48 1.84 -2.02 -15.31
N ALA A 49 2.76 -1.07 -15.10
CA ALA A 49 4.09 -1.09 -15.75
C ALA A 49 5.28 -0.93 -14.79
N SER A 50 5.04 -0.61 -13.52
CA SER A 50 6.11 -0.41 -12.54
C SER A 50 6.68 -1.75 -12.05
N ASN A 51 7.95 -1.75 -11.69
CA ASN A 51 8.56 -2.82 -10.89
C ASN A 51 8.02 -2.82 -9.45
N HIS A 52 7.46 -1.70 -8.99
CA HIS A 52 6.73 -1.60 -7.72
C HIS A 52 5.23 -1.87 -7.87
N THR A 53 4.65 -2.53 -6.87
CA THR A 53 3.21 -2.66 -6.67
C THR A 53 2.77 -1.57 -5.69
N PRO A 54 1.82 -0.69 -6.06
CA PRO A 54 1.37 0.35 -5.15
C PRO A 54 0.72 -0.25 -3.89
N VAL A 55 1.08 0.29 -2.73
CA VAL A 55 0.41 0.01 -1.46
C VAL A 55 -0.56 1.14 -1.17
N PHE A 56 -1.79 0.79 -0.82
CA PHE A 56 -2.85 1.71 -0.47
C PHE A 56 -3.13 1.63 1.03
N LEU A 57 -3.13 2.78 1.67
CA LEU A 57 -3.57 2.96 3.05
C LEU A 57 -5.03 3.40 3.03
N ASP A 58 -5.93 2.50 3.40
CA ASP A 58 -7.33 2.83 3.63
C ASP A 58 -7.50 3.22 5.11
N GLY A 59 -8.08 4.38 5.38
CA GLY A 59 -8.38 4.83 6.73
C GLY A 59 -9.88 4.91 7.04
N ASP A 60 -10.74 4.40 6.14
CA ASP A 60 -12.21 4.49 6.22
C ASP A 60 -12.72 5.94 6.36
N GLY A 61 -12.84 6.65 5.24
CA GLY A 61 -13.41 8.00 5.22
C GLY A 61 -12.43 9.14 5.54
N VAL A 62 -11.14 8.85 5.69
CA VAL A 62 -10.10 9.88 5.89
C VAL A 62 -9.96 10.76 4.65
N GLN A 63 -10.17 12.05 4.82
CA GLN A 63 -9.87 13.05 3.80
C GLN A 63 -8.39 13.43 3.89
N TRP A 64 -7.58 12.80 3.05
CA TRP A 64 -6.13 13.03 2.94
C TRP A 64 -5.75 14.37 2.30
N GLY A 65 -6.74 15.23 2.00
CA GLY A 65 -6.56 16.46 1.26
C GLY A 65 -6.43 16.24 -0.26
N PRO A 66 -5.97 17.26 -1.01
CA PRO A 66 -5.81 17.17 -2.46
C PRO A 66 -4.80 16.09 -2.86
N THR A 67 -5.26 15.08 -3.62
CA THR A 67 -4.39 13.99 -4.07
C THR A 67 -3.71 14.36 -5.39
N LEU A 68 -2.38 14.34 -5.44
CA LEU A 68 -1.61 14.54 -6.68
C LEU A 68 -1.83 13.43 -7.72
N PHE A 69 -2.29 12.26 -7.28
CA PHE A 69 -2.54 11.10 -8.12
C PHE A 69 -3.85 10.43 -7.71
N ARG A 70 -4.71 10.09 -8.68
CA ARG A 70 -5.96 9.36 -8.45
C ARG A 70 -5.95 8.08 -9.28
N PHE A 71 -5.78 6.94 -8.61
CA PHE A 71 -6.00 5.64 -9.21
C PHE A 71 -7.50 5.36 -9.26
N LYS A 72 -8.03 4.98 -10.43
CA LYS A 72 -9.41 4.51 -10.55
C LYS A 72 -9.36 2.99 -10.74
N MET A 73 -9.80 2.24 -9.73
CA MET A 73 -10.13 0.83 -9.94
C MET A 73 -11.34 0.78 -10.87
N LYS A 74 -11.26 -0.06 -11.91
CA LYS A 74 -12.30 -0.22 -12.93
C LYS A 74 -13.01 -1.55 -12.70
#